data_AF-A0A1G7TX61-F1
#
_entry.id   AF-A0A1G7TX61-F1
#
_cell.length_a   1.000
_cell.length_b   1.000
_cell.length_c   1.000
_cell.angle_alpha   90.00
_cell.angle_beta   90.00
_cell.angle_gamma   90.00
#
_symmetry.space_group_name_H-M   'P 1'
#
loop_
_entity.id
_entity.type
_entity.pdbx_description
1 polymer ?
#
loop_
_entity_poly.entity_id
_entity_poly.type
_entity_poly.pdbx_seq_one_letter_code
_entity_poly.pdbx_strand_id
1 'polypeptide(L)'
;MWKRPAPAATVRLGPFAVEAPETPDALWVLDGRQRVISLVGALSASEETVDPRFRIFYNLKEDTFVSIGRREEVPDECLPLTLTLDPAGVSSWTEARFWLTKAELMRVNALIAELHTAPIPMTVIEGPDERRAHQIFDRLTFGGHPDRWRTTRLDVGGAAPGAGAGTGLAALESDVDAFGFGEIPADVLKHSVAAVRFGRPYDAALDTLTGDEWNAAFRRTEHALGIAVDFLRSDADIPHDRVLPGQWVLVPLARFVALFGAPTGRVAELLRRWTWRGFVDGIFSRQESALPVISSIGAAPLTSATRLLSGVRPTVDVRGELDWTVKFPQ
;
A
#
# COMPACT_ATOMS: atom_id res chain seq x y z
N MET A 1 6.37 -22.31 -1.12
CA MET A 1 6.48 -22.26 -2.59
C MET A 1 6.04 -23.58 -3.18
N TRP A 2 5.52 -23.58 -4.40
CA TRP A 2 5.03 -24.76 -5.11
C TRP A 2 5.77 -24.94 -6.44
N LYS A 3 6.36 -26.11 -6.64
CA LYS A 3 7.14 -26.42 -7.84
C LYS A 3 6.22 -26.92 -8.97
N ARG A 4 6.16 -26.18 -10.08
CA ARG A 4 5.43 -26.57 -11.30
C ARG A 4 5.90 -25.78 -12.52
N PRO A 5 5.66 -26.26 -13.76
CA PRO A 5 6.02 -25.52 -14.96
C PRO A 5 5.35 -24.14 -15.03
N ALA A 6 6.11 -23.17 -15.52
CA ALA A 6 5.64 -21.83 -15.85
C ALA A 6 6.01 -21.49 -17.30
N PRO A 7 5.05 -21.03 -18.12
CA PRO A 7 5.35 -20.51 -19.46
C PRO A 7 6.12 -19.19 -19.36
N ALA A 8 6.77 -18.79 -20.45
CA ALA A 8 7.38 -17.48 -20.54
C ALA A 8 6.33 -16.38 -20.35
N ALA A 9 6.61 -15.42 -19.47
CA ALA A 9 5.69 -14.35 -19.15
C ALA A 9 6.43 -13.12 -18.60
N THR A 10 5.91 -11.94 -18.90
CA THR A 10 6.27 -10.72 -18.17
C THR A 10 5.57 -10.76 -16.81
N VAL A 11 6.32 -11.06 -15.75
CA VAL A 11 5.82 -11.10 -14.38
C VAL A 11 6.02 -9.74 -13.75
N ARG A 12 4.96 -9.18 -13.16
CA ARG A 12 5.05 -7.93 -12.39
C ARG A 12 5.09 -8.21 -10.89
N LEU A 13 6.11 -7.71 -10.23
CA LEU A 13 6.32 -7.77 -8.79
C LEU A 13 6.30 -6.33 -8.25
N GLY A 14 5.13 -5.86 -7.80
CA GLY A 14 4.97 -4.45 -7.43
C GLY A 14 5.26 -3.51 -8.62
N PRO A 15 6.16 -2.52 -8.49
CA PRO A 15 6.54 -1.62 -9.60
C PRO A 15 7.48 -2.26 -10.62
N PHE A 16 8.02 -3.45 -10.36
CA PHE A 16 9.02 -4.09 -11.21
C PHE A 16 8.35 -5.01 -12.24
N ALA A 17 8.83 -4.95 -13.48
CA ALA A 17 8.48 -5.91 -14.54
C ALA A 17 9.72 -6.77 -14.84
N VAL A 18 9.54 -8.08 -14.75
CA VAL A 18 10.59 -9.07 -15.02
C VAL A 18 10.13 -9.93 -16.18
N GLU A 19 10.95 -10.00 -17.22
CA GLU A 19 10.78 -10.98 -18.30
C GLU A 19 11.22 -12.34 -17.78
N ALA A 20 10.27 -13.20 -17.43
CA ALA A 20 10.54 -14.53 -16.93
C ALA A 20 10.53 -15.53 -18.11
N PRO A 21 11.62 -16.29 -18.33
CA PRO A 21 11.66 -17.32 -19.36
C PRO A 21 10.77 -18.51 -18.97
N GLU A 22 10.40 -19.31 -19.96
CA GLU A 22 9.72 -20.59 -19.72
C GLU A 22 10.61 -21.46 -18.83
N THR A 23 10.04 -21.90 -17.70
CA THR A 23 10.76 -22.66 -16.68
C THR A 23 9.94 -23.89 -16.30
N PRO A 24 10.40 -25.11 -16.63
CA PRO A 24 9.64 -26.34 -16.37
C PRO A 24 9.47 -26.64 -14.87
N ASP A 25 10.38 -26.11 -14.05
CA ASP A 25 10.46 -26.33 -12.61
C ASP A 25 10.34 -25.01 -11.83
N ALA A 26 9.43 -24.13 -12.26
CA ALA A 26 9.26 -22.83 -11.62
C ALA A 26 8.74 -22.96 -10.17
N LEU A 27 9.26 -22.09 -9.29
CA LEU A 27 8.84 -22.02 -7.90
C LEU A 27 7.80 -20.92 -7.74
N TRP A 28 6.55 -21.33 -7.64
CA TRP A 28 5.43 -20.42 -7.45
C TRP A 28 5.33 -20.03 -5.99
N VAL A 29 5.30 -18.73 -5.74
CA VAL A 29 5.14 -18.18 -4.39
C VAL A 29 3.68 -18.37 -3.97
N LEU A 30 3.44 -19.28 -3.02
CA LEU A 30 2.11 -19.52 -2.43
C LEU A 30 1.78 -18.50 -1.34
N ASP A 31 2.80 -18.11 -0.59
CA ASP A 31 2.77 -17.14 0.50
C ASP A 31 4.13 -16.43 0.55
N GLY A 32 4.16 -15.19 1.05
CA GLY A 32 5.36 -14.36 1.11
C GLY A 32 5.59 -13.49 -0.12
N ARG A 33 4.61 -13.33 -1.02
CA ARG A 33 4.69 -12.39 -2.15
C ARG A 33 5.03 -10.97 -1.69
N GLN A 34 4.39 -10.52 -0.61
CA GLN A 34 4.67 -9.21 -0.01
C GLN A 34 6.12 -9.12 0.50
N ARG A 35 6.64 -10.17 1.14
CA ARG A 35 8.03 -10.19 1.61
C ARG A 35 9.01 -10.11 0.43
N VAL A 36 8.74 -10.84 -0.65
CA VAL A 36 9.55 -10.79 -1.88
C VAL A 36 9.48 -9.40 -2.51
N ILE A 37 8.29 -8.81 -2.64
CA ILE A 37 8.12 -7.46 -3.20
C ILE A 37 8.82 -6.41 -2.33
N SER A 38 8.70 -6.49 -1.00
CA SER A 38 9.39 -5.58 -0.07
C SER A 38 10.91 -5.69 -0.19
N LEU A 39 11.44 -6.91 -0.27
CA LEU A 39 12.88 -7.14 -0.41
C LEU A 39 13.40 -6.61 -1.75
N VAL A 40 12.74 -6.97 -2.85
CA VAL A 40 13.10 -6.50 -4.20
C VAL A 40 12.98 -4.97 -4.28
N GLY A 41 11.90 -4.41 -3.72
CA GLY A 41 11.68 -2.97 -3.66
C GLY A 41 12.76 -2.23 -2.89
N ALA A 42 13.09 -2.65 -1.67
CA ALA A 42 14.12 -2.01 -0.86
C ALA A 42 15.52 -2.05 -1.51
N LEU A 43 15.82 -3.11 -2.26
CA LEU A 43 17.14 -3.29 -2.90
C LEU A 43 17.23 -2.66 -4.30
N SER A 44 16.11 -2.47 -5.00
CA SER A 44 16.09 -2.06 -6.41
C SER A 44 15.43 -0.69 -6.64
N ALA A 45 15.00 0.00 -5.57
CA ALA A 45 14.43 1.34 -5.66
C ALA A 45 15.45 2.32 -6.29
N SER A 46 15.00 3.14 -7.24
CA SER A 46 15.76 4.30 -7.70
C SER A 46 15.53 5.50 -6.79
N GLU A 47 16.38 6.54 -6.87
CA GLU A 47 16.15 7.83 -6.20
C GLU A 47 14.82 8.50 -6.62
N GLU A 48 14.31 8.15 -7.81
CA GLU A 48 13.02 8.59 -8.34
C GLU A 48 11.83 7.81 -7.78
N THR A 49 12.06 6.74 -7.02
CA THR A 49 11.00 5.91 -6.44
C THR A 49 10.09 6.76 -5.56
N VAL A 50 8.82 6.84 -5.96
CA VAL A 50 7.81 7.67 -5.31
C VAL A 50 7.34 7.03 -4.00
N ASP A 51 7.42 5.70 -3.88
CA ASP A 51 6.94 4.97 -2.72
C ASP A 51 7.97 4.99 -1.57
N PRO A 52 7.68 5.70 -0.46
CA PRO A 52 8.61 5.80 0.67
C PRO A 52 8.86 4.45 1.36
N ARG A 53 7.98 3.46 1.18
CA ARG A 53 8.14 2.12 1.77
C ARG A 53 9.35 1.36 1.22
N PHE A 54 9.85 1.73 0.05
CA PHE A 54 11.03 1.12 -0.56
C PHE A 54 12.29 1.98 -0.37
N ARG A 55 12.17 3.18 0.22
CA ARG A 55 13.28 4.06 0.57
C ARG A 55 13.86 3.68 1.93
N ILE A 56 14.50 2.51 1.97
CA ILE A 56 15.12 1.99 3.19
C ILE A 56 16.61 2.32 3.20
N PHE A 57 17.07 2.80 4.35
CA PHE A 57 18.46 3.12 4.63
C PHE A 57 18.91 2.33 5.86
N TYR A 58 20.20 2.08 5.95
CA TYR A 58 20.83 1.49 7.11
C TYR A 58 21.63 2.55 7.86
N ASN A 59 21.24 2.82 9.10
CA ASN A 59 21.90 3.79 9.97
C ASN A 59 23.15 3.15 10.60
N LEU A 60 24.32 3.64 10.19
CA LEU A 60 25.61 3.09 10.64
C LEU A 60 25.89 3.35 12.13
N LYS A 61 25.27 4.34 12.75
CA LYS A 61 25.46 4.64 14.17
C LYS A 61 24.59 3.76 15.05
N GLU A 62 23.30 3.71 14.73
CA GLU A 62 22.29 3.03 15.53
C GLU A 62 22.16 1.53 15.24
N ASP A 63 22.76 1.05 14.14
CA ASP A 63 22.68 -0.35 13.71
C ASP A 63 21.23 -0.78 13.44
N THR A 64 20.49 0.05 12.70
CA THR A 64 19.06 -0.14 12.42
C THR A 64 18.72 0.20 10.97
N PHE A 65 17.67 -0.42 10.46
CA PHE A 65 17.05 -0.03 9.20
C PHE A 65 15.99 1.06 9.46
N VAL A 66 16.04 2.12 8.67
CA VAL A 66 15.11 3.25 8.75
C VAL A 66 14.49 3.52 7.38
N SER A 67 13.21 3.90 7.35
CA SER A 67 12.56 4.41 6.16
C SER A 67 12.60 5.93 6.22
N ILE A 68 13.09 6.57 5.17
CA ILE A 68 13.22 8.04 5.10
C ILE A 68 12.35 8.55 3.96
N GLY A 69 11.45 9.47 4.28
CA GLY A 69 10.48 10.02 3.33
C GLY A 69 11.13 10.76 2.16
N ARG A 70 10.39 10.95 1.06
CA ARG A 70 10.94 11.61 -0.15
C ARG A 70 11.42 13.04 0.05
N ARG A 71 10.79 13.76 0.98
CA ARG A 71 11.08 15.16 1.29
C ARG A 71 12.00 15.33 2.50
N GLU A 72 12.38 14.23 3.13
CA GLU A 72 13.28 14.25 4.28
C GLU A 72 14.73 14.20 3.81
N GLU A 73 15.57 14.96 4.50
CA GLU A 73 17.02 14.94 4.29
C GLU A 73 17.58 13.63 4.84
N VAL A 74 18.35 12.92 4.03
CA VAL A 74 18.99 11.66 4.42
C VAL A 74 20.24 11.99 5.24
N PRO A 75 20.35 11.54 6.50
CA PRO A 75 21.55 11.75 7.29
C PRO A 75 22.79 11.14 6.62
N ASP A 76 23.96 11.74 6.81
CA ASP A 76 25.20 11.31 6.15
C ASP A 76 25.66 9.90 6.57
N GLU A 77 25.29 9.47 7.77
CA GLU A 77 25.52 8.13 8.32
C GLU A 77 24.56 7.05 7.81
N CYS A 78 23.55 7.42 7.00
CA CYS A 78 22.56 6.49 6.48
C CYS A 78 22.99 5.98 5.10
N LEU A 79 23.33 4.69 5.02
CA LEU A 79 23.65 4.01 3.77
C LEU A 79 22.34 3.59 3.06
N PRO A 80 22.08 4.03 1.81
CA PRO A 80 20.96 3.52 1.03
C PRO A 80 21.12 2.02 0.74
N LEU A 81 20.07 1.22 1.02
CA LEU A 81 20.11 -0.23 0.74
C LEU A 81 20.29 -0.54 -0.75
N THR A 82 19.83 0.34 -1.62
CA THR A 82 19.94 0.22 -3.07
C THR A 82 21.39 0.21 -3.55
N LEU A 83 22.29 0.87 -2.82
CA LEU A 83 23.73 0.82 -3.10
C LEU A 83 24.36 -0.53 -2.77
N THR A 84 23.77 -1.34 -1.87
CA THR A 84 24.39 -2.63 -1.47
C THR A 84 24.47 -3.66 -2.61
N LEU A 85 23.74 -3.45 -3.70
CA LEU A 85 23.83 -4.23 -4.94
C LEU A 85 24.84 -3.66 -5.96
N ASP A 86 25.41 -2.48 -5.69
CA ASP A 86 26.37 -1.78 -6.57
C ASP A 86 27.72 -1.58 -5.87
N PRO A 87 28.70 -2.48 -6.09
CA PRO A 87 30.03 -2.37 -5.48
C PRO A 87 30.75 -1.05 -5.82
N ALA A 88 30.56 -0.50 -7.02
CA ALA A 88 31.20 0.75 -7.43
C ALA A 88 30.55 1.95 -6.73
N GLY A 89 29.22 1.93 -6.61
CA GLY A 89 28.43 2.89 -5.84
C GLY A 89 28.82 2.92 -4.37
N VAL A 90 28.99 1.74 -3.73
CA VAL A 90 29.44 1.65 -2.33
C VAL A 90 30.84 2.25 -2.15
N SER A 91 31.80 1.92 -3.02
CA SER A 91 33.15 2.49 -2.94
C SER A 91 33.10 4.01 -3.00
N SER A 92 32.41 4.54 -4.02
CA SER A 92 32.23 5.99 -4.21
C SER A 92 31.55 6.66 -3.01
N TRP A 93 30.54 6.01 -2.45
CA TRP A 93 29.79 6.51 -1.28
C TRP A 93 30.66 6.57 -0.02
N THR A 94 31.50 5.55 0.20
CA THR A 94 32.43 5.50 1.34
C THR A 94 33.62 6.45 1.18
N GLU A 95 34.18 6.58 -0.02
CA GLU A 95 35.28 7.50 -0.32
C GLU A 95 34.87 8.97 -0.14
N ALA A 96 33.65 9.32 -0.53
CA ALA A 96 33.09 10.66 -0.32
C ALA A 96 32.90 11.01 1.18
N ARG A 97 32.88 10.00 2.06
CA ARG A 97 32.62 10.14 3.51
C ARG A 97 33.86 9.78 4.32
N PHE A 98 34.94 10.54 4.09
CA PHE A 98 36.24 10.36 4.74
C PHE A 98 36.20 10.44 6.28
N TRP A 99 35.11 10.94 6.86
CA TRP A 99 34.88 11.01 8.30
C TRP A 99 34.33 9.72 8.92
N LEU A 100 33.95 8.72 8.11
CA LEU A 100 33.52 7.42 8.62
C LEU A 100 34.66 6.73 9.35
N THR A 101 34.35 6.21 10.53
CA THR A 101 35.27 5.42 11.33
C THR A 101 35.53 4.05 10.70
N LYS A 102 36.65 3.42 11.06
CA LYS A 102 36.94 2.04 10.65
C LYS A 102 35.83 1.06 11.05
N ALA A 103 35.18 1.28 12.20
CA ALA A 103 34.08 0.45 12.66
C ALA A 103 32.82 0.59 11.78
N GLU A 104 32.51 1.79 11.31
CA GLU A 104 31.39 2.03 10.39
C GLU A 104 31.67 1.43 9.01
N LEU A 105 32.88 1.58 8.48
CA LEU A 105 33.29 0.92 7.23
C LEU A 105 33.22 -0.61 7.32
N MET A 106 33.62 -1.18 8.47
CA MET A 106 33.46 -2.61 8.71
C MET A 106 31.98 -3.03 8.75
N ARG A 107 31.09 -2.19 9.31
CA ARG A 107 29.64 -2.43 9.30
C ARG A 107 29.04 -2.40 7.90
N VAL A 108 29.44 -1.44 7.06
CA VAL A 108 29.03 -1.43 5.64
C VAL A 108 29.38 -2.75 4.96
N ASN A 109 30.63 -3.20 5.10
CA ASN A 109 31.07 -4.45 4.48
C ASN A 109 30.36 -5.69 5.05
N ALA A 110 30.14 -5.73 6.37
CA ALA A 110 29.43 -6.81 7.02
C ALA A 110 27.96 -6.90 6.56
N LEU A 111 27.27 -5.75 6.50
CA LEU A 111 25.90 -5.66 6.01
C LEU A 111 25.80 -6.18 4.56
N ILE A 112 26.70 -5.75 3.68
CA ILE A 112 26.69 -6.20 2.28
C ILE A 112 26.92 -7.71 2.23
N ALA A 113 27.92 -8.23 2.94
CA ALA A 113 28.18 -9.67 2.99
C ALA A 113 26.97 -10.46 3.50
N GLU A 114 26.31 -9.97 4.54
CA GLU A 114 25.12 -10.59 5.12
C GLU A 114 23.94 -10.55 4.14
N LEU A 115 23.62 -9.41 3.54
CA LEU A 115 22.52 -9.28 2.58
C LEU A 115 22.68 -10.19 1.35
N HIS A 116 23.90 -10.35 0.85
CA HIS A 116 24.17 -11.20 -0.31
C HIS A 116 24.16 -12.71 0.00
N THR A 117 24.33 -13.09 1.27
CA THR A 117 24.46 -14.50 1.68
C THR A 117 23.33 -14.97 2.60
N ALA A 118 22.46 -14.06 3.04
CA ALA A 118 21.35 -14.36 3.95
C ALA A 118 20.43 -15.42 3.33
N PRO A 119 20.26 -16.58 3.96
CA PRO A 119 19.36 -17.60 3.45
C PRO A 119 17.92 -17.11 3.59
N ILE A 120 17.18 -17.12 2.48
CA ILE A 120 15.73 -16.88 2.51
C ILE A 120 15.05 -18.21 2.85
N PRO A 121 14.44 -18.36 4.05
CA PRO A 121 13.81 -19.60 4.43
C PRO A 121 12.62 -19.87 3.50
N MET A 122 12.65 -21.03 2.83
CA MET A 122 11.63 -21.43 1.89
C MET A 122 11.29 -22.91 2.04
N THR A 123 9.99 -23.21 2.02
CA THR A 123 9.49 -24.59 1.93
C THR A 123 8.97 -24.83 0.52
N VAL A 124 9.49 -25.85 -0.15
CA VAL A 124 9.05 -26.25 -1.49
C VAL A 124 8.14 -27.46 -1.36
N ILE A 125 6.94 -27.32 -1.93
CA ILE A 125 5.99 -28.42 -2.05
C ILE A 125 6.08 -28.95 -3.49
N GLU A 126 6.22 -30.26 -3.63
CA GLU A 126 6.24 -30.96 -4.91
C GLU A 126 4.98 -31.80 -5.07
N GLY A 127 4.35 -31.72 -6.24
CA GLY A 127 3.20 -32.56 -6.58
C GLY A 127 2.16 -31.84 -7.44
N PRO A 128 1.40 -32.58 -8.27
CA PRO A 128 0.42 -32.01 -9.18
C PRO A 128 -0.88 -31.58 -8.47
N ASP A 129 -1.10 -32.08 -7.24
CA ASP A 129 -2.34 -31.85 -6.50
C ASP A 129 -2.25 -30.56 -5.68
N GLU A 130 -2.71 -29.49 -6.30
CA GLU A 130 -2.87 -28.17 -5.71
C GLU A 130 -3.56 -28.24 -4.34
N ARG A 131 -4.59 -29.08 -4.16
CA ARG A 131 -5.32 -29.19 -2.87
C ARG A 131 -4.43 -29.72 -1.74
N ARG A 132 -3.51 -30.64 -2.03
CA ARG A 132 -2.55 -31.13 -1.03
C ARG A 132 -1.51 -30.08 -0.67
N ALA A 133 -1.05 -29.28 -1.64
CA ALA A 133 -0.13 -28.20 -1.38
C ALA A 133 -0.73 -27.15 -0.44
N HIS A 134 -2.00 -26.81 -0.63
CA HIS A 134 -2.75 -25.97 0.29
C HIS A 134 -2.89 -26.57 1.69
N GLN A 135 -3.26 -27.84 1.81
CA GLN A 135 -3.43 -28.47 3.13
C GLN A 135 -2.14 -28.53 3.95
N ILE A 136 -1.00 -28.71 3.27
CA ILE A 136 0.33 -28.64 3.90
C ILE A 136 0.61 -27.20 4.34
N PHE A 137 0.32 -26.22 3.48
CA PHE A 137 0.44 -24.80 3.80
C PHE A 137 -0.41 -24.41 5.03
N ASP A 138 -1.69 -24.75 5.05
CA ASP A 138 -2.62 -24.41 6.15
C ASP A 138 -2.15 -24.96 7.50
N ARG A 139 -1.57 -26.17 7.51
CA ARG A 139 -1.01 -26.78 8.72
C ARG A 139 0.23 -26.06 9.22
N LEU A 140 1.11 -25.62 8.31
CA LEU A 140 2.35 -24.92 8.67
C LEU A 140 2.08 -23.50 9.17
N THR A 141 1.13 -22.80 8.54
CA THR A 141 0.88 -21.38 8.82
C THR A 141 -0.12 -21.17 9.98
N PHE A 142 -1.10 -22.07 10.16
CA PHE A 142 -2.22 -21.86 11.09
C PHE A 142 -2.44 -23.01 12.09
N GLY A 143 -1.52 -23.96 12.21
CA GLY A 143 -1.54 -24.97 13.29
C GLY A 143 -2.70 -25.97 13.23
N GLY A 144 -3.39 -26.09 12.09
CA GLY A 144 -4.40 -27.13 11.86
C GLY A 144 -5.77 -26.91 12.53
N HIS A 145 -6.13 -25.70 12.95
CA HIS A 145 -7.45 -25.41 13.49
C HIS A 145 -8.51 -25.26 12.37
N PRO A 146 -9.51 -26.17 12.29
CA PRO A 146 -10.48 -26.20 11.21
C PRO A 146 -11.60 -25.15 11.33
N ASP A 147 -11.62 -24.32 12.38
CA ASP A 147 -12.75 -23.41 12.67
C ASP A 147 -12.53 -21.92 12.33
N ARG A 148 -11.37 -21.53 11.76
CA ARG A 148 -11.14 -20.18 11.15
C ARG A 148 -11.58 -20.08 9.68
N TRP A 149 -12.41 -21.03 9.23
CA TRP A 149 -12.43 -21.60 7.88
C TRP A 149 -13.42 -21.05 6.85
N ARG A 150 -14.09 -19.89 7.07
CA ARG A 150 -15.08 -19.39 6.09
C ARG A 150 -14.70 -18.16 5.28
N THR A 151 -13.56 -17.52 5.54
CA THR A 151 -13.19 -16.26 4.86
C THR A 151 -11.91 -16.35 4.01
N THR A 152 -11.17 -17.45 4.11
CA THR A 152 -9.87 -17.61 3.44
C THR A 152 -9.92 -18.79 2.47
N ARG A 153 -10.66 -18.61 1.37
CA ARG A 153 -10.55 -19.50 0.22
C ARG A 153 -10.27 -18.64 -0.99
N LEU A 154 -8.99 -18.56 -1.35
CA LEU A 154 -8.45 -18.49 -2.72
C LEU A 154 -7.08 -17.78 -2.69
N ASP A 155 -6.01 -18.52 -2.39
CA ASP A 155 -4.63 -18.00 -2.48
C ASP A 155 -3.66 -18.97 -3.18
N VAL A 156 -4.19 -19.83 -4.04
CA VAL A 156 -3.36 -20.61 -4.96
C VAL A 156 -4.02 -20.61 -6.32
N GLY A 157 -3.17 -20.49 -7.33
CA GLY A 157 -3.59 -20.29 -8.69
C GLY A 157 -2.75 -19.21 -9.32
N GLY A 158 -1.45 -19.46 -9.46
CA GLY A 158 -0.77 -18.87 -10.60
C GLY A 158 -1.48 -19.32 -11.87
N ALA A 159 -1.62 -18.41 -12.82
CA ALA A 159 -2.39 -18.56 -14.04
C ALA A 159 -2.21 -19.93 -14.73
N ALA A 160 -3.26 -20.75 -14.67
CA ALA A 160 -3.66 -21.59 -15.80
C ALA A 160 -4.78 -20.80 -16.53
N PRO A 161 -4.82 -20.80 -17.87
CA PRO A 161 -5.89 -20.14 -18.59
C PRO A 161 -7.20 -20.90 -18.31
N GLY A 162 -8.08 -20.32 -17.49
CA GLY A 162 -9.47 -20.78 -17.34
C GLY A 162 -9.97 -21.16 -15.93
N ALA A 163 -9.24 -20.98 -14.83
CA ALA A 163 -9.79 -21.24 -13.49
C ALA A 163 -9.27 -20.26 -12.43
N GLY A 164 -10.19 -19.63 -11.71
CA GLY A 164 -10.00 -18.38 -10.98
C GLY A 164 -9.03 -18.44 -9.80
N ALA A 165 -8.01 -17.58 -9.86
CA ALA A 165 -7.30 -17.02 -8.72
C ALA A 165 -8.27 -16.24 -7.83
N GLY A 166 -8.05 -16.25 -6.51
CA GLY A 166 -8.43 -15.16 -5.59
C GLY A 166 -9.67 -14.34 -5.94
N THR A 167 -10.82 -14.94 -6.26
CA THR A 167 -11.91 -14.12 -6.82
C THR A 167 -12.52 -13.30 -5.70
N GLY A 168 -12.23 -12.00 -5.66
CA GLY A 168 -13.10 -11.08 -4.94
C GLY A 168 -12.44 -10.16 -3.93
N LEU A 169 -13.30 -9.77 -2.99
CA LEU A 169 -13.05 -8.79 -1.95
C LEU A 169 -11.98 -9.22 -0.94
N ALA A 170 -11.84 -10.52 -0.68
CA ALA A 170 -10.88 -11.04 0.29
C ALA A 170 -9.41 -10.83 -0.13
N ALA A 171 -9.12 -10.92 -1.44
CA ALA A 171 -7.80 -10.57 -1.96
C ALA A 171 -7.51 -9.08 -1.79
N LEU A 172 -8.52 -8.23 -2.07
CA LEU A 172 -8.43 -6.80 -1.83
C LEU A 172 -8.25 -6.46 -0.34
N GLU A 173 -8.93 -7.16 0.57
CA GLU A 173 -8.76 -7.00 2.03
C GLU A 173 -7.30 -7.25 2.43
N SER A 174 -6.72 -8.38 2.02
CA SER A 174 -5.32 -8.73 2.29
C SER A 174 -4.34 -7.71 1.70
N ASP A 175 -4.54 -7.32 0.44
CA ASP A 175 -3.67 -6.37 -0.25
C ASP A 175 -3.76 -4.95 0.36
N VAL A 176 -4.92 -4.57 0.89
CA VAL A 176 -5.13 -3.27 1.56
C VAL A 176 -4.60 -3.28 2.99
N ASP A 177 -4.74 -4.38 3.73
CA ASP A 177 -4.15 -4.55 5.06
C ASP A 177 -2.62 -4.38 5.00
N ALA A 178 -2.00 -4.79 3.89
CA ALA A 178 -0.57 -4.60 3.63
C ALA A 178 -0.12 -3.12 3.58
N PHE A 179 -1.04 -2.15 3.51
CA PHE A 179 -0.71 -0.72 3.63
C PHE A 179 -0.33 -0.32 5.06
N GLY A 180 -0.63 -1.16 6.05
CA GLY A 180 -0.34 -0.93 7.47
C GLY A 180 -1.11 0.26 8.05
N PHE A 181 -2.22 0.64 7.43
CA PHE A 181 -3.05 1.79 7.84
C PHE A 181 -4.06 1.42 8.93
N GLY A 182 -4.22 0.13 9.20
CA GLY A 182 -5.26 -0.42 10.06
C GLY A 182 -6.29 -1.22 9.26
N GLU A 183 -7.36 -1.64 9.94
CA GLU A 183 -8.36 -2.53 9.36
C GLU A 183 -9.38 -1.70 8.58
N ILE A 184 -9.43 -1.88 7.26
CA ILE A 184 -10.44 -1.23 6.42
C ILE A 184 -11.63 -2.18 6.26
N PRO A 185 -12.84 -1.81 6.74
CA PRO A 185 -13.98 -2.71 6.72
C PRO A 185 -14.34 -3.16 5.31
N ALA A 186 -14.74 -4.42 5.19
CA ALA A 186 -15.21 -5.04 3.96
C ALA A 186 -16.22 -4.17 3.19
N ASP A 187 -17.11 -3.48 3.90
CA ASP A 187 -18.12 -2.62 3.27
C ASP A 187 -17.52 -1.35 2.66
N VAL A 188 -16.49 -0.75 3.27
CA VAL A 188 -15.76 0.38 2.68
C VAL A 188 -15.03 -0.07 1.42
N LEU A 189 -14.46 -1.27 1.42
CA LEU A 189 -13.78 -1.85 0.26
C LEU A 189 -14.75 -2.12 -0.90
N LYS A 190 -15.89 -2.76 -0.64
CA LYS A 190 -16.94 -2.98 -1.66
C LYS A 190 -17.38 -1.67 -2.31
N HIS A 191 -17.62 -0.65 -1.50
CA HIS A 191 -18.05 0.66 -1.99
C HIS A 191 -16.95 1.39 -2.74
N SER A 192 -15.69 1.21 -2.35
CA SER A 192 -14.54 1.74 -3.07
C SER A 192 -14.44 1.10 -4.46
N VAL A 193 -14.65 -0.22 -4.58
CA VAL A 193 -14.69 -0.91 -5.88
C VAL A 193 -15.83 -0.38 -6.75
N ALA A 194 -17.03 -0.25 -6.19
CA ALA A 194 -18.19 0.31 -6.90
C ALA A 194 -17.91 1.74 -7.41
N ALA A 195 -17.38 2.59 -6.54
CA ALA A 195 -17.07 3.97 -6.86
C ALA A 195 -16.01 4.05 -7.95
N VAL A 196 -14.89 3.33 -7.81
CA VAL A 196 -13.80 3.29 -8.78
C VAL A 196 -14.27 2.79 -10.15
N ARG A 197 -15.08 1.73 -10.19
CA ARG A 197 -15.52 1.11 -11.43
C ARG A 197 -16.63 1.90 -12.12
N PHE A 198 -17.72 2.19 -11.41
CA PHE A 198 -18.95 2.70 -11.99
C PHE A 198 -19.15 4.20 -11.76
N GLY A 199 -18.36 4.82 -10.88
CA GLY A 199 -18.51 6.23 -10.52
C GLY A 199 -19.79 6.52 -9.74
N ARG A 200 -20.37 5.51 -9.10
CA ARG A 200 -21.61 5.60 -8.34
C ARG A 200 -21.55 4.68 -7.11
N PRO A 201 -22.43 4.90 -6.10
CA PRO A 201 -22.60 4.00 -4.97
C PRO A 201 -22.86 2.55 -5.40
N TYR A 202 -22.70 1.61 -4.47
CA TYR A 202 -22.96 0.18 -4.67
C TYR A 202 -24.16 -0.06 -5.59
N ASP A 203 -23.91 -0.80 -6.66
CA ASP A 203 -24.83 -1.10 -7.75
C ASP A 203 -24.98 -2.61 -7.81
N ALA A 204 -26.20 -3.12 -7.95
CA ALA A 204 -26.47 -4.54 -8.21
C ALA A 204 -25.73 -5.04 -9.46
N ALA A 205 -25.27 -4.14 -10.33
CA ALA A 205 -24.36 -4.44 -11.43
C ALA A 205 -23.02 -5.07 -10.98
N LEU A 206 -22.57 -4.89 -9.72
CA LEU A 206 -21.40 -5.63 -9.21
C LEU A 206 -21.63 -7.14 -9.31
N ASP A 207 -22.84 -7.62 -9.01
CA ASP A 207 -23.20 -9.03 -9.05
C ASP A 207 -23.23 -9.59 -10.50
N THR A 208 -23.13 -8.73 -11.52
CA THR A 208 -23.16 -9.09 -12.95
C THR A 208 -21.78 -9.14 -13.61
N LEU A 209 -20.72 -8.74 -12.91
CA LEU A 209 -19.36 -8.69 -13.45
C LEU A 209 -18.74 -10.09 -13.63
N THR A 210 -17.94 -10.25 -14.68
CA THR A 210 -17.18 -11.48 -14.94
C THR A 210 -15.84 -11.49 -14.18
N GLY A 211 -15.20 -12.67 -14.05
CA GLY A 211 -13.98 -12.84 -13.24
C GLY A 211 -12.80 -11.93 -13.63
N ASP A 212 -12.56 -11.72 -14.92
CA ASP A 212 -11.47 -10.85 -15.40
C ASP A 212 -11.76 -9.36 -15.17
N GLU A 213 -13.02 -8.96 -15.33
CA GLU A 213 -13.47 -7.59 -15.06
C GLU A 213 -13.40 -7.27 -13.57
N TRP A 214 -13.74 -8.25 -12.72
CA TRP A 214 -13.56 -8.17 -11.28
C TRP A 214 -12.10 -7.96 -10.90
N ASN A 215 -11.20 -8.78 -11.44
CA ASN A 215 -9.77 -8.69 -11.13
C ASN A 215 -9.18 -7.34 -11.54
N ALA A 216 -9.58 -6.79 -12.69
CA ALA A 216 -9.17 -5.45 -13.11
C ALA A 216 -9.71 -4.34 -12.20
N ALA A 217 -10.97 -4.46 -11.75
CA ALA A 217 -11.58 -3.51 -10.83
C ALA A 217 -10.91 -3.54 -9.44
N PHE A 218 -10.58 -4.73 -8.91
CA PHE A 218 -9.87 -4.86 -7.65
C PHE A 218 -8.49 -4.21 -7.69
N ARG A 219 -7.65 -4.53 -8.68
CA ARG A 219 -6.31 -3.92 -8.82
C ARG A 219 -6.36 -2.41 -8.93
N ARG A 220 -7.33 -1.87 -9.69
CA ARG A 220 -7.50 -0.42 -9.82
C ARG A 220 -7.91 0.22 -8.49
N THR A 221 -8.72 -0.50 -7.70
CA THR A 221 -9.20 -0.03 -6.40
C THR A 221 -8.11 -0.12 -5.34
N GLU A 222 -7.37 -1.21 -5.27
CA GLU A 222 -6.19 -1.42 -4.42
C GLU A 222 -5.19 -0.28 -4.62
N HIS A 223 -4.76 -0.05 -5.87
CA HIS A 223 -3.84 1.02 -6.22
C HIS A 223 -4.36 2.41 -5.80
N ALA A 224 -5.66 2.67 -6.02
CA ALA A 224 -6.27 3.92 -5.65
C ALA A 224 -6.37 4.12 -4.13
N LEU A 225 -6.68 3.06 -3.39
CA LEU A 225 -6.72 3.06 -1.92
C LEU A 225 -5.32 3.27 -1.33
N GLY A 226 -4.29 2.66 -1.92
CA GLY A 226 -2.90 2.85 -1.47
C GLY A 226 -2.47 4.31 -1.54
N ILE A 227 -2.75 4.98 -2.66
CA ILE A 227 -2.48 6.43 -2.81
C ILE A 227 -3.38 7.27 -1.91
N ALA A 228 -4.65 6.88 -1.71
CA ALA A 228 -5.54 7.60 -0.80
C ALA A 228 -5.05 7.52 0.66
N VAL A 229 -4.57 6.35 1.09
CA VAL A 229 -3.94 6.13 2.39
C VAL A 229 -2.66 6.97 2.52
N ASP A 230 -1.80 6.98 1.50
CA ASP A 230 -0.59 7.80 1.51
C ASP A 230 -0.92 9.30 1.61
N PHE A 231 -1.91 9.78 0.87
CA PHE A 231 -2.42 11.15 1.00
C PHE A 231 -2.93 11.45 2.42
N LEU A 232 -3.66 10.52 3.04
CA LEU A 232 -4.14 10.70 4.42
C LEU A 232 -2.97 10.83 5.40
N ARG A 233 -1.92 10.01 5.24
CA ARG A 233 -0.73 10.06 6.09
C ARG A 233 0.11 11.32 5.87
N SER A 234 0.46 11.57 4.61
CA SER A 234 1.52 12.51 4.22
C SER A 234 1.01 13.93 4.01
N ASP A 235 -0.22 14.10 3.54
CA ASP A 235 -0.80 15.42 3.28
C ASP A 235 -1.88 15.79 4.30
N ALA A 236 -2.64 14.82 4.84
CA ALA A 236 -3.71 15.09 5.80
C ALA A 236 -3.32 14.87 7.27
N ASP A 237 -2.08 14.44 7.57
CA ASP A 237 -1.55 14.21 8.93
C ASP A 237 -2.33 13.14 9.74
N ILE A 238 -2.83 12.10 9.06
CA ILE A 238 -3.58 10.98 9.65
C ILE A 238 -2.77 9.69 9.44
N PRO A 239 -1.95 9.26 10.42
CA PRO A 239 -1.03 8.14 10.26
C PRO A 239 -1.72 6.76 10.17
N HIS A 240 -2.90 6.60 10.80
CA HIS A 240 -3.55 5.29 11.03
C HIS A 240 -5.07 5.43 11.22
N ASP A 241 -5.83 4.36 10.96
CA ASP A 241 -7.30 4.29 11.10
C ASP A 241 -7.80 4.56 12.53
N ARG A 242 -7.01 4.25 13.57
CA ARG A 242 -7.36 4.46 14.99
C ARG A 242 -7.55 5.93 15.33
N VAL A 243 -6.97 6.83 14.54
CA VAL A 243 -7.15 8.28 14.67
C VAL A 243 -8.05 8.85 13.57
N LEU A 244 -8.57 8.00 12.68
CA LEU A 244 -9.45 8.39 11.59
C LEU A 244 -10.90 8.50 12.11
N PRO A 245 -11.52 9.69 12.09
CA PRO A 245 -12.88 9.86 12.62
C PRO A 245 -13.96 9.09 11.86
N GLY A 246 -13.69 8.70 10.60
CA GLY A 246 -14.60 7.87 9.80
C GLY A 246 -13.93 7.32 8.54
N GLN A 247 -13.95 6.00 8.37
CA GLN A 247 -13.29 5.29 7.26
C GLN A 247 -13.97 5.50 5.89
N TRP A 248 -15.21 6.00 5.88
CA TRP A 248 -15.94 6.28 4.64
C TRP A 248 -15.33 7.37 3.76
N VAL A 249 -14.37 8.16 4.28
CA VAL A 249 -13.57 9.10 3.48
C VAL A 249 -12.75 8.39 2.39
N LEU A 250 -12.39 7.12 2.61
CA LEU A 250 -11.59 6.34 1.66
C LEU A 250 -12.32 6.10 0.34
N VAL A 251 -13.65 5.98 0.35
CA VAL A 251 -14.45 5.72 -0.86
C VAL A 251 -14.36 6.85 -1.90
N PRO A 252 -14.71 8.12 -1.58
CA PRO A 252 -14.56 9.22 -2.51
C PRO A 252 -13.08 9.52 -2.86
N LEU A 253 -12.14 9.32 -1.94
CA LEU A 253 -10.71 9.49 -2.23
C LEU A 253 -10.21 8.45 -3.23
N ALA A 254 -10.56 7.17 -3.06
CA ALA A 254 -10.21 6.10 -3.99
C ALA A 254 -10.80 6.40 -5.38
N ARG A 255 -12.05 6.87 -5.46
CA ARG A 255 -12.62 7.31 -6.75
C ARG A 255 -11.84 8.47 -7.35
N PHE A 256 -11.55 9.51 -6.57
CA PHE A 256 -10.81 10.67 -7.06
C PHE A 256 -9.45 10.26 -7.64
N VAL A 257 -8.70 9.45 -6.89
CA VAL A 257 -7.39 8.94 -7.31
C VAL A 257 -7.50 8.05 -8.54
N ALA A 258 -8.50 7.17 -8.61
CA ALA A 258 -8.67 6.30 -9.77
C ALA A 258 -8.95 7.06 -11.08
N LEU A 259 -9.45 8.30 -11.00
CA LEU A 259 -9.68 9.17 -12.15
C LEU A 259 -8.47 10.06 -12.48
N PHE A 260 -7.77 10.57 -11.47
CA PHE A 260 -6.80 11.67 -11.65
C PHE A 260 -5.38 11.35 -11.19
N GLY A 261 -5.15 10.20 -10.57
CA GLY A 261 -3.89 9.87 -9.91
C GLY A 261 -3.73 10.56 -8.55
N ALA A 262 -2.49 10.60 -8.04
CA ALA A 262 -2.19 11.21 -6.76
C ALA A 262 -2.51 12.71 -6.76
N PRO A 263 -3.21 13.23 -5.75
CA PRO A 263 -3.48 14.66 -5.65
C PRO A 263 -2.17 15.42 -5.40
N THR A 264 -1.96 16.51 -6.13
CA THR A 264 -0.74 17.33 -6.02
C THR A 264 -1.07 18.82 -6.00
N GLY A 265 -0.15 19.62 -5.44
CA GLY A 265 -0.26 21.08 -5.40
C GLY A 265 -1.58 21.57 -4.81
N ARG A 266 -2.26 22.47 -5.53
CA ARG A 266 -3.55 23.06 -5.07
C ARG A 266 -4.64 22.02 -4.85
N VAL A 267 -4.64 20.92 -5.61
CA VAL A 267 -5.65 19.87 -5.48
C VAL A 267 -5.49 19.15 -4.13
N ALA A 268 -4.27 18.79 -3.75
CA ALA A 268 -3.97 18.20 -2.45
C ALA A 268 -4.39 19.12 -1.30
N GLU A 269 -4.10 20.42 -1.41
CA GLU A 269 -4.49 21.40 -0.39
C GLU A 269 -6.02 21.47 -0.19
N LEU A 270 -6.78 21.49 -1.29
CA LEU A 270 -8.25 21.53 -1.24
C LEU A 270 -8.83 20.25 -0.67
N LEU A 271 -8.32 19.09 -1.09
CA LEU A 271 -8.74 17.79 -0.57
C LEU A 271 -8.40 17.67 0.92
N ARG A 272 -7.24 18.16 1.37
CA ARG A 272 -6.87 18.16 2.79
C ARG A 272 -7.89 18.93 3.62
N ARG A 273 -8.22 20.15 3.18
CA ARG A 273 -9.23 21.00 3.85
C ARG A 273 -10.60 20.32 3.85
N TRP A 274 -10.97 19.68 2.74
CA TRP A 274 -12.23 18.97 2.60
C TRP A 274 -12.30 17.75 3.53
N THR A 275 -11.22 16.96 3.63
CA THR A 275 -11.10 15.81 4.54
C THR A 275 -11.36 16.25 5.99
N TRP A 276 -10.64 17.27 6.47
CA TRP A 276 -10.81 17.76 7.85
C TRP A 276 -12.19 18.37 8.10
N ARG A 277 -12.71 19.20 7.18
CA ARG A 277 -14.07 19.77 7.30
C ARG A 277 -15.14 18.70 7.25
N GLY A 278 -14.98 17.69 6.41
CA GLY A 278 -15.90 16.58 6.32
C GLY A 278 -15.96 15.75 7.60
N PHE A 279 -14.84 15.59 8.33
CA PHE A 279 -14.87 14.97 9.67
C PHE A 279 -15.65 15.81 10.67
N VAL A 280 -15.44 17.13 10.70
CA VAL A 280 -16.16 18.04 11.59
C VAL A 280 -17.66 18.05 11.28
N ASP A 281 -18.03 18.05 10.00
CA ASP A 281 -19.42 18.01 9.54
C ASP A 281 -20.05 16.61 9.66
N GLY A 282 -19.27 15.58 9.98
CA GLY A 282 -19.75 14.22 10.13
C GLY A 282 -20.13 13.51 8.83
N ILE A 283 -19.72 14.02 7.66
CA ILE A 283 -20.11 13.46 6.35
C ILE A 283 -19.51 12.07 6.06
N PHE A 284 -18.54 11.63 6.87
CA PHE A 284 -17.91 10.31 6.77
C PHE A 284 -18.35 9.34 7.88
N SER A 285 -19.31 9.74 8.71
CA SER A 285 -19.77 8.93 9.86
C SER A 285 -20.63 7.73 9.43
N ARG A 286 -21.26 7.79 8.26
CA ARG A 286 -22.15 6.75 7.73
C ARG A 286 -21.98 6.57 6.23
N GLN A 287 -22.30 5.37 5.76
CA GLN A 287 -22.34 5.00 4.34
C GLN A 287 -23.12 6.02 3.51
N GLU A 288 -24.35 6.35 3.93
CA GLU A 288 -25.29 7.23 3.22
C GLU A 288 -24.75 8.64 2.97
N SER A 289 -23.87 9.12 3.86
CA SER A 289 -23.29 10.46 3.81
C SER A 289 -22.13 10.58 2.81
N ALA A 290 -21.46 9.47 2.47
CA ALA A 290 -20.40 9.43 1.47
C ALA A 290 -20.94 9.34 0.02
N LEU A 291 -22.20 8.95 -0.16
CA LEU A 291 -22.77 8.66 -1.48
C LEU A 291 -22.97 9.90 -2.39
N PRO A 292 -23.48 11.05 -1.90
CA PRO A 292 -23.64 12.27 -2.71
C PRO A 292 -22.29 12.90 -3.09
N VAL A 293 -21.24 12.59 -2.34
CA VAL A 293 -19.88 13.12 -2.56
C VAL A 293 -19.27 12.52 -3.83
N ILE A 294 -19.48 11.23 -4.08
CA ILE A 294 -18.92 10.51 -5.23
C ILE A 294 -19.41 11.11 -6.56
N SER A 295 -20.69 11.47 -6.65
CA SER A 295 -21.28 12.05 -7.87
C SER A 295 -20.78 13.47 -8.17
N SER A 296 -20.18 14.16 -7.20
CA SER A 296 -19.58 15.49 -7.39
C SER A 296 -18.21 15.44 -8.10
N ILE A 297 -17.59 14.26 -8.17
CA ILE A 297 -16.28 14.04 -8.80
C ILE A 297 -16.49 13.94 -10.32
N GLY A 298 -16.16 15.02 -11.02
CA GLY A 298 -16.38 15.19 -12.47
C GLY A 298 -15.17 14.83 -13.33
N ALA A 299 -14.93 15.61 -14.39
CA ALA A 299 -13.91 15.31 -15.40
C ALA A 299 -12.52 15.94 -15.15
N ALA A 300 -12.39 16.87 -14.19
CA ALA A 300 -11.14 17.58 -13.94
C ALA A 300 -10.80 17.64 -12.43
N PRO A 301 -9.53 17.43 -12.03
CA PRO A 301 -9.16 17.25 -10.63
C PRO A 301 -9.42 18.50 -9.78
N LEU A 302 -9.02 19.68 -10.26
CA LEU A 302 -9.20 20.94 -9.52
C LEU A 302 -10.67 21.31 -9.35
N THR A 303 -11.48 21.10 -10.39
CA THR A 303 -12.93 21.38 -10.33
C THR A 303 -13.61 20.43 -9.35
N SER A 304 -13.26 19.14 -9.39
CA SER A 304 -13.78 18.13 -8.46
C SER A 304 -13.40 18.47 -7.01
N ALA A 305 -12.13 18.77 -6.72
CA ALA A 305 -11.68 19.14 -5.37
C ALA A 305 -12.35 20.42 -4.85
N THR A 306 -12.59 21.40 -5.73
CA THR A 306 -13.31 22.63 -5.38
C THR A 306 -14.77 22.34 -5.03
N ARG A 307 -15.45 21.51 -5.82
CA ARG A 307 -16.84 21.10 -5.56
C ARG A 307 -16.97 20.35 -4.25
N LEU A 308 -16.07 19.38 -4.01
CA LEU A 308 -16.01 18.64 -2.75
C LEU A 308 -15.90 19.59 -1.56
N LEU A 309 -14.94 20.53 -1.60
CA LEU A 309 -14.76 21.52 -0.53
C LEU A 309 -15.95 22.46 -0.37
N SER A 310 -16.63 22.83 -1.45
CA SER A 310 -17.84 23.68 -1.38
C SER A 310 -19.06 22.97 -0.80
N GLY A 311 -19.06 21.63 -0.84
CA GLY A 311 -20.14 20.80 -0.29
C GLY A 311 -20.08 20.59 1.23
N VAL A 312 -19.01 21.07 1.88
CA VAL A 312 -18.83 21.04 3.34
C VAL A 312 -18.86 22.45 3.91
N ARG A 313 -19.35 22.58 5.15
CA ARG A 313 -19.44 23.87 5.83
C ARG A 313 -18.06 24.48 5.96
N PRO A 314 -17.91 25.78 5.70
CA PRO A 314 -16.68 26.47 6.04
C PRO A 314 -16.47 26.38 7.56
N THR A 315 -15.23 26.13 7.97
CA THR A 315 -14.80 26.33 9.35
C THR A 315 -15.20 27.73 9.78
N VAL A 316 -16.01 27.84 10.84
CA VAL A 316 -16.29 29.12 11.49
C VAL A 316 -14.94 29.69 11.93
N ASP A 317 -14.66 30.93 11.55
CA ASP A 317 -13.46 31.62 12.00
C ASP A 317 -13.61 31.87 13.51
N VAL A 318 -12.98 31.04 14.35
CA VAL A 318 -13.00 31.18 15.82
C VAL A 318 -12.09 32.34 16.26
N ARG A 319 -11.96 33.38 15.44
CA ARG A 319 -11.24 34.62 15.77
C ARG A 319 -12.10 35.63 16.52
N GLY A 320 -13.38 35.35 16.77
CA GLY A 320 -14.22 36.08 17.72
C GLY A 320 -14.53 35.21 18.93
N GLU A 321 -14.25 35.70 20.13
CA GLU A 321 -14.64 35.11 21.42
C GLU A 321 -13.81 33.92 21.93
N LEU A 322 -12.51 34.14 22.13
CA LEU A 322 -11.82 33.55 23.27
C LEU A 322 -11.26 34.71 24.11
N ASP A 323 -12.13 35.30 24.93
CA ASP A 323 -11.76 36.25 25.96
C ASP A 323 -11.13 35.46 27.12
N TRP A 324 -9.81 35.37 27.16
CA TRP A 324 -9.04 34.66 28.20
C TRP A 324 -8.97 35.43 29.53
N THR A 325 -9.94 36.29 29.85
CA THR A 325 -10.01 36.94 31.16
C THR A 325 -10.57 36.00 32.22
N VAL A 326 -9.75 35.03 32.62
CA VAL A 326 -9.95 34.31 33.89
C VAL A 326 -9.68 35.30 35.03
N LYS A 327 -10.74 35.85 35.62
CA LYS A 327 -10.64 36.60 36.89
C LYS A 327 -10.39 35.61 38.02
N PHE A 328 -9.21 35.69 38.63
CA PHE A 328 -8.96 35.02 39.91
C PHE A 328 -9.66 35.79 41.04
N PRO A 329 -10.45 35.14 41.91
CA PRO A 329 -10.98 35.77 43.11
C PRO A 329 -9.85 36.01 44.12
N GLN A 330 -9.84 37.20 44.74
CA GLN A 330 -8.98 37.56 45.86
C GLN A 330 -9.43 36.89 47.16
#